data_AF-A0A1F8JKT0-F1
#
_entry.id   AF-A0A1F8JKT0-F1
#
_cell.length_a   1.000
_cell.length_b   1.000
_cell.length_c   1.000
_cell.angle_alpha   90.00
_cell.angle_beta   90.00
_cell.angle_gamma   90.00
#
_symmetry.space_group_name_H-M   'P 1'
#
loop_
_entity.id
_entity.type
_entity.pdbx_description
1 polymer ?
#
loop_
_entity_poly.entity_id
_entity_poly.type
_entity_poly.pdbx_seq_one_letter_code
_entity_poly.pdbx_strand_id
1 'polypeptide(L)'
;MKPLRIFIILAALVFAAIGFLGYRKKFPEPVSKQEVIPDIEPKVLLPDPPAPVALGHDPLGHDPLETIDEVRRFFSKGHDKFPIVETIAYKSRTPWIEGRPAWLADYAAHFQTSRHFIARSLNGKVDYETQKVAPGDKFNVFKEGAAVEFYLLVDLSRCVMDFYYLDLDRDERVFVKRYKVGVGRKDPRSPSGSLTPTGKYRLGDKIAVYKPGMQHYYQNQKVDMIRVYGTRWLPFSEEISDCTDGARGYGIHGLPWHPIDGTDNLIETGELGTYASDGCIRLVKEDMEELFAIVITKPTTVEIVPQRAKAHLPMGKERIFEDDGHAAR
;
A
#
# COMPACT_ATOMS: atom_id res chain seq x y z
N MET A 1 61.70 20.76 -10.72
CA MET A 1 61.03 19.81 -9.79
C MET A 1 60.53 18.63 -10.62
N LYS A 2 60.80 17.36 -10.26
CA LYS A 2 60.39 16.20 -11.10
C LYS A 2 58.86 16.16 -11.21
N PRO A 3 58.28 15.88 -12.40
CA PRO A 3 56.82 15.91 -12.63
C PRO A 3 56.05 15.02 -11.65
N LEU A 4 56.64 13.90 -11.23
CA LEU A 4 56.09 13.00 -10.22
C LEU A 4 55.87 13.67 -8.84
N ARG A 5 56.74 14.61 -8.44
CA ARG A 5 56.59 15.33 -7.16
C ARG A 5 55.43 16.33 -7.19
N ILE A 6 55.18 16.94 -8.34
CA ILE A 6 54.05 17.87 -8.53
C ILE A 6 52.72 17.09 -8.45
N PHE A 7 52.67 15.92 -9.10
CA PHE A 7 51.48 15.06 -9.08
C PHE A 7 51.11 14.58 -7.67
N ILE A 8 52.09 14.14 -6.88
CA ILE A 8 51.85 13.66 -5.51
C ILE A 8 51.33 14.78 -4.61
N ILE A 9 51.87 16.00 -4.74
CA ILE A 9 51.42 17.16 -3.96
C ILE A 9 49.98 17.53 -4.32
N LEU A 10 49.64 17.55 -5.62
CA LEU A 10 48.27 17.83 -6.07
C LEU A 10 47.26 16.78 -5.60
N ALA A 11 47.62 15.49 -5.68
CA ALA A 11 46.76 14.42 -5.20
C ALA A 11 46.50 14.54 -3.68
N ALA A 12 47.54 14.81 -2.89
CA ALA A 12 47.40 14.99 -1.44
C ALA A 12 46.47 16.16 -1.08
N LEU A 13 46.56 17.28 -1.82
CA LEU A 13 45.69 18.45 -1.61
C LEU A 13 44.21 18.14 -1.94
N VAL A 14 43.95 17.39 -3.01
CA VAL A 14 42.58 17.00 -3.39
C VAL A 14 41.95 16.08 -2.33
N PHE A 15 42.67 15.07 -1.85
CA PHE A 15 42.16 14.19 -0.81
C PHE A 15 41.98 14.90 0.54
N ALA A 16 42.86 15.84 0.89
CA ALA A 16 42.70 16.67 2.08
C ALA A 16 41.44 17.56 2.01
N ALA A 17 41.15 18.15 0.83
CA ALA A 17 39.95 18.96 0.63
C ALA A 17 38.66 18.14 0.74
N ILE A 18 38.62 16.93 0.17
CA ILE A 18 37.48 16.02 0.29
C ILE A 18 37.27 15.60 1.75
N GLY A 19 38.36 15.27 2.47
CA GLY A 19 38.30 14.95 3.90
C GLY A 19 37.76 16.09 4.76
N PHE A 20 38.18 17.32 4.48
CA PHE A 20 37.71 18.51 5.20
C PHE A 20 36.22 18.80 4.96
N LEU A 21 35.74 18.66 3.72
CA LEU A 21 34.32 18.81 3.39
C LEU A 21 33.44 17.74 4.07
N GLY A 22 33.93 16.50 4.14
CA GLY A 22 33.27 15.43 4.89
C GLY A 22 33.20 15.71 6.39
N TYR A 23 34.24 16.30 6.96
CA TYR A 23 34.30 16.64 8.39
C TYR A 23 33.33 17.78 8.77
N ARG A 24 33.22 18.86 7.96
CA ARG A 24 32.25 19.95 8.23
C ARG A 24 30.80 19.48 8.23
N LYS A 25 30.46 18.42 7.48
CA LYS A 25 29.08 17.90 7.44
C LYS A 25 28.67 17.15 8.72
N LYS A 26 29.61 16.75 9.57
CA LYS A 26 29.34 16.03 10.84
C LYS A 26 29.10 16.94 12.05
N PHE A 27 29.41 18.23 11.95
CA PHE A 27 29.20 19.18 13.04
C PHE A 27 28.34 20.35 12.53
N PRO A 28 27.00 20.24 12.60
CA PRO A 28 26.13 21.39 12.30
C PRO A 28 26.45 22.52 13.28
N GLU A 29 26.44 23.75 12.78
CA GLU A 29 26.68 24.95 13.60
C GLU A 29 25.71 24.99 14.80
N PRO A 30 26.17 25.50 15.96
CA PRO A 30 25.31 25.64 17.12
C PRO A 30 24.15 26.58 16.77
N VAL A 31 22.92 26.06 16.88
CA VAL A 31 21.69 26.81 16.65
C VAL A 31 21.68 28.01 17.60
N SER A 32 21.67 29.21 17.02
CA SER A 32 21.49 30.47 17.73
C SER A 32 20.19 30.44 18.52
N LYS A 33 20.26 30.69 19.82
CA LYS A 33 19.08 30.80 20.68
C LYS A 33 18.27 32.02 20.25
N GLN A 34 17.13 31.79 19.61
CA GLN A 34 16.12 32.84 19.42
C GLN A 34 15.51 33.21 20.76
N GLU A 35 15.49 34.52 21.04
CA GLU A 35 14.73 35.12 22.13
C GLU A 35 13.23 34.85 21.94
N VAL A 36 12.61 34.32 22.99
CA VAL A 36 11.18 34.09 23.08
C VAL A 36 10.51 35.44 23.34
N ILE A 37 9.79 35.95 22.34
CA ILE A 37 8.85 37.07 22.51
C ILE A 37 7.57 36.48 23.11
N PRO A 38 7.01 37.04 24.20
CA PRO A 38 5.77 36.55 24.77
C PRO A 38 4.60 36.84 23.82
N ASP A 39 3.86 35.77 23.49
CA ASP A 39 2.67 35.78 22.67
C ASP A 39 1.52 36.46 23.42
N ILE A 40 0.96 37.52 22.84
CA ILE A 40 -0.27 38.15 23.33
C ILE A 40 -1.40 37.53 22.52
N GLU A 41 -2.17 36.61 23.12
CA GLU A 41 -3.34 36.01 22.48
C GLU A 41 -4.47 37.06 22.32
N PRO A 42 -4.89 37.42 21.10
CA PRO A 42 -6.16 38.09 20.90
C PRO A 42 -7.29 37.05 21.00
N LYS A 43 -8.20 37.27 21.95
CA LYS A 43 -9.42 36.48 22.11
C LYS A 43 -10.39 36.75 20.94
N VAL A 44 -10.24 36.00 19.86
CA VAL A 44 -11.19 35.99 18.73
C VAL A 44 -12.36 35.08 19.11
N LEU A 45 -13.56 35.67 19.25
CA LEU A 45 -14.81 34.93 19.34
C LEU A 45 -15.07 34.23 18.00
N LEU A 46 -14.86 32.91 17.96
CA LEU A 46 -15.30 32.08 16.85
C LEU A 46 -16.83 31.93 16.89
N PRO A 47 -17.52 32.01 15.75
CA PRO A 47 -18.94 31.71 15.67
C PRO A 47 -19.20 30.23 15.99
N ASP A 48 -20.37 29.96 16.58
CA ASP A 48 -20.79 28.61 16.94
C ASP A 48 -20.71 27.66 15.73
N PRO A 49 -20.20 26.43 15.91
CA PRO A 49 -20.13 25.45 14.83
C PRO A 49 -21.54 25.15 14.31
N PRO A 50 -21.72 25.04 12.98
CA PRO A 50 -23.01 24.67 12.42
C PRO A 50 -23.43 23.30 12.98
N ALA A 51 -24.73 23.19 13.29
CA ALA A 51 -25.32 21.97 13.80
C ALA A 51 -24.94 20.77 12.91
N PRO A 52 -24.60 19.61 13.49
CA PRO A 52 -24.23 18.43 12.73
C PRO A 52 -25.37 18.07 11.78
N VAL A 53 -25.09 18.14 10.49
CA VAL A 53 -25.98 17.63 9.44
C VAL A 53 -26.18 16.15 9.73
N ALA A 54 -27.41 15.77 10.08
CA ALA A 54 -27.79 14.39 10.26
C ALA A 54 -27.52 13.63 8.95
N LEU A 55 -26.45 12.84 8.95
CA LEU A 55 -26.18 11.87 7.89
C LEU A 55 -27.33 10.86 7.92
N GLY A 56 -28.17 10.89 6.89
CA GLY A 56 -29.18 9.87 6.65
C GLY A 56 -28.50 8.54 6.37
N HIS A 57 -28.13 7.82 7.43
CA HIS A 57 -27.91 6.39 7.34
C HIS A 57 -29.28 5.75 7.17
N ASP A 58 -29.49 5.10 6.02
CA ASP A 58 -30.53 4.09 5.90
C ASP A 58 -30.13 2.94 6.85
N PRO A 59 -30.84 2.73 7.98
CA PRO A 59 -30.35 1.87 9.05
C PRO A 59 -30.50 0.38 8.74
N LEU A 60 -31.08 0.00 7.59
CA LEU A 60 -31.36 -1.39 7.23
C LEU A 60 -31.06 -1.74 5.75
N GLY A 61 -30.50 -0.82 4.97
CA GLY A 61 -30.10 -1.09 3.59
C GLY A 61 -28.82 -1.93 3.53
N HIS A 62 -28.94 -3.24 3.29
CA HIS A 62 -27.80 -4.10 3.02
C HIS A 62 -27.10 -3.57 1.77
N ASP A 63 -25.87 -3.05 1.90
CA ASP A 63 -25.11 -2.61 0.74
C ASP A 63 -24.72 -3.83 -0.10
N PRO A 64 -25.18 -3.95 -1.36
CA PRO A 64 -24.91 -5.13 -2.18
C PRO A 64 -23.41 -5.40 -2.39
N LEU A 65 -22.56 -4.38 -2.27
CA LEU A 65 -21.11 -4.53 -2.47
C LEU A 65 -20.41 -5.17 -1.27
N GLU A 66 -21.03 -5.22 -0.09
CA GLU A 66 -20.42 -5.85 1.09
C GLU A 66 -20.29 -7.36 0.97
N THR A 67 -21.11 -8.00 0.12
CA THR A 67 -21.09 -9.45 -0.07
C THR A 67 -20.22 -9.91 -1.24
N ILE A 68 -19.69 -8.98 -2.04
CA ILE A 68 -18.92 -9.30 -3.25
C ILE A 68 -17.44 -9.44 -2.90
N ASP A 69 -16.90 -10.65 -3.08
CA ASP A 69 -15.47 -10.94 -3.03
C ASP A 69 -15.07 -11.75 -4.27
N GLU A 70 -14.50 -11.05 -5.25
CA GLU A 70 -14.03 -11.63 -6.50
C GLU A 70 -12.51 -11.81 -6.54
N VAL A 71 -11.83 -11.71 -5.39
CA VAL A 71 -10.37 -11.83 -5.36
C VAL A 71 -9.93 -13.24 -5.79
N ARG A 72 -10.75 -14.27 -5.51
CA ARG A 72 -10.52 -15.64 -5.99
C ARG A 72 -10.23 -15.71 -7.50
N ARG A 73 -10.80 -14.81 -8.31
CA ARG A 73 -10.64 -14.80 -9.77
C ARG A 73 -9.23 -14.41 -10.22
N PHE A 74 -8.45 -13.73 -9.38
CA PHE A 74 -7.02 -13.53 -9.66
C PHE A 74 -6.23 -14.83 -9.57
N PHE A 75 -6.66 -15.76 -8.72
CA PHE A 75 -5.89 -16.96 -8.36
C PHE A 75 -6.46 -18.26 -8.91
N SER A 76 -7.70 -18.25 -9.43
CA SER A 76 -8.29 -19.41 -10.10
C SER A 76 -7.56 -19.72 -11.40
N LYS A 77 -7.24 -21.01 -11.60
CA LYS A 77 -6.65 -21.51 -12.85
C LYS A 77 -7.71 -21.88 -13.89
N GLY A 78 -8.99 -21.83 -13.52
CA GLY A 78 -10.14 -22.20 -14.35
C GLY A 78 -10.55 -21.13 -15.36
N HIS A 79 -11.79 -21.22 -15.84
CA HIS A 79 -12.39 -20.27 -16.79
C HIS A 79 -13.00 -19.05 -16.09
N ASP A 80 -13.16 -19.09 -14.77
CA ASP A 80 -13.76 -18.05 -13.93
C ASP A 80 -12.79 -16.90 -13.57
N LYS A 81 -11.52 -16.98 -14.01
CA LYS A 81 -10.52 -15.94 -13.77
C LYS A 81 -10.82 -14.63 -14.47
N PHE A 82 -10.25 -13.54 -13.97
CA PHE A 82 -10.37 -12.25 -14.64
C PHE A 82 -9.71 -12.27 -16.03
N PRO A 83 -10.25 -11.53 -17.02
CA PRO A 83 -9.67 -11.47 -18.38
C PRO A 83 -8.23 -10.95 -18.44
N ILE A 84 -7.80 -10.22 -17.41
CA ILE A 84 -6.44 -9.68 -17.25
C ILE A 84 -5.44 -10.70 -16.69
N VAL A 85 -5.89 -11.91 -16.36
CA VAL A 85 -5.08 -12.99 -15.82
C VAL A 85 -5.02 -14.14 -16.81
N GLU A 86 -3.84 -14.73 -16.96
CA GLU A 86 -3.65 -15.97 -17.71
C GLU A 86 -2.95 -17.03 -16.86
N THR A 87 -3.19 -18.29 -17.20
CA THR A 87 -2.56 -19.44 -16.54
C THR A 87 -1.50 -20.02 -17.45
N ILE A 88 -0.25 -20.01 -16.99
CA ILE A 88 0.89 -20.52 -17.75
C ILE A 88 1.47 -21.76 -17.07
N ALA A 89 2.27 -22.52 -17.82
CA ALA A 89 3.00 -23.67 -17.29
C ALA A 89 4.49 -23.32 -17.13
N TYR A 90 5.05 -23.66 -15.96
CA TYR A 90 6.46 -23.48 -15.68
C TYR A 90 7.32 -24.31 -16.64
N LYS A 91 8.27 -23.64 -17.27
CA LYS A 91 9.38 -24.24 -18.02
C LYS A 91 10.68 -23.69 -17.47
N SER A 92 11.63 -24.59 -17.21
CA SER A 92 12.99 -24.21 -16.79
C SER A 92 13.79 -23.54 -17.90
N ARG A 93 13.39 -23.70 -19.17
CA ARG A 93 13.97 -23.03 -20.34
C ARG A 93 12.89 -22.29 -21.09
N THR A 94 13.07 -20.99 -21.28
CA THR A 94 12.12 -20.13 -21.99
C THR A 94 12.85 -19.34 -23.09
N PRO A 95 12.15 -18.93 -24.17
CA PRO A 95 12.77 -18.13 -25.23
C PRO A 95 13.28 -16.76 -24.77
N TRP A 96 12.67 -16.17 -23.74
CA TRP A 96 13.01 -14.84 -23.22
C TRP A 96 14.17 -14.83 -22.21
N ILE A 97 14.79 -15.99 -21.93
CA ILE A 97 15.97 -16.09 -21.05
C ILE A 97 17.03 -16.96 -21.72
N GLU A 98 18.07 -16.33 -22.23
CA GLU A 98 19.18 -17.02 -22.86
C GLU A 98 20.25 -17.46 -21.85
N GLY A 99 20.91 -18.58 -22.13
CA GLY A 99 22.11 -19.01 -21.40
C GLY A 99 21.90 -19.60 -20.00
N ARG A 100 20.71 -19.47 -19.37
CA ARG A 100 20.45 -20.03 -18.03
C ARG A 100 19.02 -20.55 -17.84
N PRO A 101 18.75 -21.35 -16.79
CA PRO A 101 17.39 -21.69 -16.40
C PRO A 101 16.60 -20.47 -15.93
N ALA A 102 15.30 -20.48 -16.21
CA ALA A 102 14.32 -19.55 -15.68
C ALA A 102 13.91 -19.97 -14.26
N TRP A 103 13.74 -18.99 -13.36
CA TRP A 103 13.20 -19.14 -12.01
C TRP A 103 11.88 -18.37 -11.90
N LEU A 104 11.08 -18.62 -10.84
CA LEU A 104 9.83 -17.88 -10.63
C LEU A 104 10.01 -16.35 -10.58
N ALA A 105 11.15 -15.87 -10.09
CA ALA A 105 11.48 -14.44 -10.09
C ALA A 105 11.58 -13.88 -11.52
N ASP A 106 12.04 -14.68 -12.49
CA ASP A 106 12.12 -14.26 -13.88
C ASP A 106 10.74 -14.19 -14.53
N TYR A 107 9.84 -15.13 -14.20
CA TYR A 107 8.44 -15.07 -14.63
C TYR A 107 7.75 -13.84 -14.03
N ALA A 108 7.94 -13.60 -12.73
CA ALA A 108 7.41 -12.41 -12.06
C ALA A 108 7.85 -11.12 -12.75
N ALA A 109 9.14 -11.01 -13.09
CA ALA A 109 9.68 -9.86 -13.81
C ALA A 109 9.12 -9.75 -15.24
N HIS A 110 9.12 -10.84 -16.00
CA HIS A 110 8.67 -10.87 -17.39
C HIS A 110 7.20 -10.48 -17.54
N PHE A 111 6.32 -11.05 -16.69
CA PHE A 111 4.88 -10.79 -16.73
C PHE A 111 4.44 -9.61 -15.86
N GLN A 112 5.39 -8.85 -15.27
CA GLN A 112 5.10 -7.76 -14.33
C GLN A 112 4.07 -8.17 -13.26
N THR A 113 4.29 -9.33 -12.67
CA THR A 113 3.42 -9.96 -11.67
C THR A 113 4.24 -10.21 -10.42
N SER A 114 3.66 -10.09 -9.22
CA SER A 114 4.42 -10.34 -8.00
C SER A 114 4.72 -11.84 -7.81
N ARG A 115 5.83 -12.17 -7.15
CA ARG A 115 6.12 -13.55 -6.73
C ARG A 115 5.05 -14.10 -5.77
N HIS A 116 4.43 -13.23 -4.98
CA HIS A 116 3.36 -13.58 -4.03
C HIS A 116 2.07 -13.96 -4.78
N PHE A 117 1.77 -13.27 -5.87
CA PHE A 117 0.66 -13.59 -6.76
C PHE A 117 0.83 -14.98 -7.38
N ILE A 118 2.03 -15.22 -7.94
CA ILE A 118 2.40 -16.51 -8.50
C ILE A 118 2.31 -17.60 -7.42
N ALA A 119 2.86 -17.37 -6.23
CA ALA A 119 2.82 -18.33 -5.12
C ALA A 119 1.38 -18.72 -4.74
N ARG A 120 0.47 -17.75 -4.54
CA ARG A 120 -0.92 -18.05 -4.16
C ARG A 120 -1.64 -18.90 -5.20
N SER A 121 -1.50 -18.58 -6.48
CA SER A 121 -2.11 -19.36 -7.58
C SER A 121 -1.46 -20.73 -7.82
N LEU A 122 -0.14 -20.84 -7.60
CA LEU A 122 0.61 -22.08 -7.64
C LEU A 122 0.13 -23.03 -6.54
N ASN A 123 0.06 -22.54 -5.31
CA ASN A 123 -0.28 -23.32 -4.12
C ASN A 123 -1.77 -23.69 -4.03
N GLY A 124 -2.65 -22.95 -4.72
CA GLY A 124 -4.09 -23.20 -4.70
C GLY A 124 -4.78 -22.93 -3.35
N LYS A 125 -4.08 -22.26 -2.44
CA LYS A 125 -4.53 -21.88 -1.10
C LYS A 125 -3.92 -20.52 -0.73
N VAL A 126 -4.36 -19.93 0.39
CA VAL A 126 -3.84 -18.66 0.90
C VAL A 126 -2.43 -18.84 1.49
N ASP A 127 -1.46 -19.08 0.60
CA ASP A 127 -0.03 -19.21 0.89
C ASP A 127 0.75 -18.41 -0.17
N TYR A 128 1.35 -17.30 0.28
CA TYR A 128 2.07 -16.35 -0.56
C TYR A 128 3.60 -16.54 -0.51
N GLU A 129 4.10 -17.39 0.39
CA GLU A 129 5.54 -17.53 0.63
C GLU A 129 6.11 -18.81 -0.01
N THR A 130 5.36 -19.91 -0.01
CA THR A 130 5.84 -21.18 -0.57
C THR A 130 5.98 -21.08 -2.08
N GLN A 131 7.21 -21.25 -2.57
CA GLN A 131 7.57 -21.11 -3.99
C GLN A 131 8.27 -22.36 -4.52
N LYS A 132 7.70 -23.54 -4.22
CA LYS A 132 8.17 -24.82 -4.75
C LYS A 132 7.54 -25.03 -6.12
N VAL A 133 8.36 -25.13 -7.15
CA VAL A 133 7.89 -25.29 -8.54
C VAL A 133 8.65 -26.43 -9.23
N ALA A 134 7.94 -27.22 -10.02
CA ALA A 134 8.45 -28.25 -10.90
C ALA A 134 8.02 -27.99 -12.36
N PRO A 135 8.77 -28.48 -13.36
CA PRO A 135 8.38 -28.38 -14.77
C PRO A 135 6.95 -28.89 -15.00
N GLY A 136 6.13 -28.08 -15.68
CA GLY A 136 4.71 -28.39 -15.93
C GLY A 136 3.74 -27.85 -14.89
N ASP A 137 4.19 -27.42 -13.72
CA ASP A 137 3.35 -26.75 -12.73
C ASP A 137 2.68 -25.52 -13.33
N LYS A 138 1.40 -25.33 -13.02
CA LYS A 138 0.60 -24.22 -13.54
C LYS A 138 0.33 -23.18 -12.47
N PHE A 139 0.52 -21.92 -12.83
CA PHE A 139 0.26 -20.76 -11.99
C PHE A 139 -0.26 -19.60 -12.84
N ASN A 140 -0.85 -18.62 -12.16
CA ASN A 140 -1.38 -17.43 -12.81
C ASN A 140 -0.36 -16.30 -12.85
N VAL A 141 -0.44 -15.53 -13.93
CA VAL A 141 0.27 -14.27 -14.14
C VAL A 141 -0.70 -13.24 -14.70
N PHE A 142 -0.37 -11.95 -14.59
CA PHE A 142 -1.03 -10.94 -15.41
C PHE A 142 -0.70 -11.19 -16.87
N LYS A 143 -1.70 -10.99 -17.73
CA LYS A 143 -1.56 -11.18 -19.17
C LYS A 143 -0.53 -10.21 -19.73
N GLU A 144 0.38 -10.73 -20.56
CA GLU A 144 1.41 -9.90 -21.19
C GLU A 144 0.76 -8.82 -22.08
N GLY A 145 1.25 -7.59 -21.97
CA GLY A 145 0.75 -6.44 -22.73
C GLY A 145 -0.59 -5.88 -22.27
N ALA A 146 -1.27 -6.46 -21.28
CA ALA A 146 -2.52 -5.91 -20.76
C ALA A 146 -2.28 -4.56 -20.06
N ALA A 147 -2.99 -3.53 -20.50
CA ALA A 147 -2.93 -2.20 -19.91
C ALA A 147 -3.85 -2.14 -18.68
N VAL A 148 -3.28 -2.49 -17.52
CA VAL A 148 -4.02 -2.62 -16.25
C VAL A 148 -3.48 -1.67 -15.19
N GLU A 149 -4.39 -0.98 -14.53
CA GLU A 149 -4.12 -0.23 -13.30
C GLU A 149 -5.05 -0.69 -12.17
N PHE A 150 -4.71 -0.33 -10.94
CA PHE A 150 -5.55 -0.58 -9.78
C PHE A 150 -6.05 0.72 -9.15
N TYR A 151 -7.24 0.66 -8.58
CA TYR A 151 -7.88 1.79 -7.94
C TYR A 151 -8.47 1.37 -6.59
N LEU A 152 -8.10 2.09 -5.54
CA LEU A 152 -8.55 1.89 -4.18
C LEU A 152 -9.34 3.13 -3.75
N LEU A 153 -10.65 2.99 -3.56
CA LEU A 153 -11.51 4.08 -3.07
C LEU A 153 -11.79 3.87 -1.58
N VAL A 154 -11.28 4.78 -0.74
CA VAL A 154 -11.50 4.78 0.70
C VAL A 154 -12.65 5.74 1.03
N ASP A 155 -13.73 5.18 1.57
CA ASP A 155 -14.85 5.93 2.14
C ASP A 155 -14.64 6.09 3.65
N LEU A 156 -14.25 7.29 4.07
CA LEU A 156 -14.02 7.58 5.48
C LEU A 156 -15.32 7.48 6.30
N SER A 157 -16.48 7.87 5.78
CA SER A 157 -17.75 7.83 6.53
C SER A 157 -18.12 6.42 6.98
N ARG A 158 -17.71 5.41 6.22
CA ARG A 158 -18.01 3.99 6.48
C ARG A 158 -16.79 3.17 6.89
N CYS A 159 -15.59 3.75 6.86
CA CYS A 159 -14.34 3.05 7.14
C CYS A 159 -14.18 1.79 6.27
N VAL A 160 -14.43 1.94 4.96
CA VAL A 160 -14.29 0.86 3.97
C VAL A 160 -13.39 1.31 2.83
N MET A 161 -12.77 0.33 2.15
CA MET A 161 -11.98 0.56 0.95
C MET A 161 -12.44 -0.38 -0.16
N ASP A 162 -12.99 0.19 -1.23
CA ASP A 162 -13.37 -0.53 -2.44
C ASP A 162 -12.16 -0.72 -3.34
N PHE A 163 -11.94 -1.96 -3.76
CA PHE A 163 -10.87 -2.33 -4.66
C PHE A 163 -11.40 -2.60 -6.06
N TYR A 164 -10.81 -1.92 -7.03
CA TYR A 164 -11.07 -2.08 -8.45
C TYR A 164 -9.77 -2.38 -9.21
N TYR A 165 -9.90 -3.11 -10.31
CA TYR A 165 -8.93 -3.00 -11.40
C TYR A 165 -9.54 -2.22 -12.56
N LEU A 166 -8.67 -1.55 -13.30
CA LEU A 166 -8.99 -0.73 -14.46
C LEU A 166 -8.40 -1.42 -15.69
N ASP A 167 -9.26 -1.88 -16.59
CA ASP A 167 -8.87 -2.40 -17.91
C ASP A 167 -8.87 -1.24 -18.90
N LEU A 168 -7.69 -0.66 -19.13
CA LEU A 168 -7.52 0.53 -19.96
C LEU A 168 -7.79 0.23 -21.44
N ASP A 169 -7.59 -1.00 -21.88
CA ASP A 169 -7.86 -1.43 -23.26
C ASP A 169 -9.36 -1.48 -23.55
N ARG A 170 -10.19 -1.72 -22.52
CA ARG A 170 -11.65 -1.85 -22.63
C ARG A 170 -12.43 -0.66 -22.09
N ASP A 171 -11.76 0.30 -21.44
CA ASP A 171 -12.39 1.38 -20.67
C ASP A 171 -13.40 0.83 -19.65
N GLU A 172 -12.99 -0.23 -18.93
CA GLU A 172 -13.79 -0.92 -17.91
C GLU A 172 -13.17 -0.78 -16.51
N ARG A 173 -13.97 -0.27 -15.56
CA ARG A 173 -13.69 -0.36 -14.14
C ARG A 173 -14.37 -1.60 -13.58
N VAL A 174 -13.60 -2.52 -13.01
CA VAL A 174 -14.14 -3.77 -12.47
C VAL A 174 -14.04 -3.78 -10.95
N PHE A 175 -15.19 -3.92 -10.28
CA PHE A 175 -15.21 -4.09 -8.82
C PHE A 175 -14.68 -5.47 -8.45
N VAL A 176 -13.76 -5.51 -7.49
CA VAL A 176 -13.14 -6.75 -7.01
C VAL A 176 -13.70 -7.11 -5.63
N LYS A 177 -13.55 -6.21 -4.65
CA LYS A 177 -13.87 -6.49 -3.24
C LYS A 177 -13.97 -5.20 -2.45
N ARG A 178 -14.77 -5.23 -1.39
CA ARG A 178 -14.75 -4.21 -0.33
C ARG A 178 -14.00 -4.72 0.89
N TYR A 179 -13.02 -3.95 1.34
CA TYR A 179 -12.30 -4.16 2.59
C TYR A 179 -12.87 -3.31 3.71
N LYS A 180 -12.98 -3.88 4.92
CA LYS A 180 -13.16 -3.10 6.14
C LYS A 180 -11.78 -2.54 6.53
N VAL A 181 -11.68 -1.24 6.82
CA VAL A 181 -10.40 -0.60 7.13
C VAL A 181 -10.44 0.16 8.46
N GLY A 182 -9.29 0.26 9.13
CA GLY A 182 -9.08 1.25 10.19
C GLY A 182 -8.53 2.54 9.59
N VAL A 183 -9.04 3.69 10.03
CA VAL A 183 -8.57 5.01 9.55
C VAL A 183 -8.14 5.88 10.71
N GLY A 184 -7.54 7.04 10.41
CA GLY A 184 -6.99 7.99 11.36
C GLY A 184 -8.06 8.54 12.28
N ARG A 185 -7.73 8.77 13.57
CA ARG A 185 -8.67 9.36 14.53
C ARG A 185 -9.34 10.63 14.01
N LYS A 186 -10.58 10.90 14.42
CA LYS A 186 -11.24 12.17 14.12
C LYS A 186 -10.42 13.33 14.69
N ASP A 187 -10.18 14.35 13.89
CA ASP A 187 -9.54 15.59 14.33
C ASP A 187 -10.21 16.77 13.60
N PRO A 188 -11.05 17.56 14.30
CA PRO A 188 -11.70 18.72 13.71
C PRO A 188 -10.74 19.80 13.20
N ARG A 189 -9.48 19.77 13.64
CA ARG A 189 -8.44 20.71 13.18
C ARG A 189 -7.78 20.24 11.89
N SER A 190 -7.90 18.96 11.54
CA SER A 190 -7.42 18.45 10.26
C SER A 190 -8.36 18.89 9.14
N PRO A 191 -7.85 19.34 7.97
CA PRO A 191 -8.70 19.74 6.85
C PRO A 191 -9.63 18.62 6.33
N SER A 192 -9.27 17.34 6.52
CA SER A 192 -10.12 16.20 6.15
C SER A 192 -11.16 15.85 7.22
N GLY A 193 -11.09 16.46 8.41
CA GLY A 193 -11.87 16.08 9.60
C GLY A 193 -11.36 14.81 10.31
N SER A 194 -10.22 14.26 9.90
CA SER A 194 -9.55 13.13 10.56
C SER A 194 -8.03 13.18 10.34
N LEU A 195 -7.27 12.36 11.07
CA LEU A 195 -5.83 12.23 10.84
C LEU A 195 -5.51 11.55 9.50
N THR A 196 -6.46 10.84 8.89
CA THR A 196 -6.28 10.36 7.51
C THR A 196 -6.58 11.49 6.54
N PRO A 197 -5.67 11.82 5.63
CA PRO A 197 -5.92 12.87 4.65
C PRO A 197 -6.90 12.41 3.58
N THR A 198 -7.61 13.35 2.96
CA THR A 198 -8.43 13.11 1.75
C THR A 198 -7.68 13.57 0.51
N GLY A 199 -8.05 13.03 -0.65
CA GLY A 199 -7.44 13.33 -1.95
C GLY A 199 -7.06 12.07 -2.71
N LYS A 200 -6.42 12.24 -3.87
CA LYS A 200 -5.90 11.14 -4.69
C LYS A 200 -4.38 11.02 -4.50
N TYR A 201 -3.92 9.83 -4.19
CA TYR A 201 -2.51 9.52 -3.94
C TYR A 201 -2.05 8.37 -4.82
N ARG A 202 -0.76 8.36 -5.19
CA ARG A 202 -0.12 7.20 -5.82
C ARG A 202 0.43 6.29 -4.74
N LEU A 203 0.20 4.98 -4.88
CA LEU A 203 0.87 3.98 -4.06
C LEU A 203 2.32 3.79 -4.52
N GLY A 204 3.26 3.81 -3.58
CA GLY A 204 4.68 3.67 -3.86
C GLY A 204 5.15 2.24 -4.11
N ASP A 205 6.30 2.13 -4.75
CA ASP A 205 6.98 0.86 -5.08
C ASP A 205 7.88 0.33 -3.94
N LYS A 206 8.30 1.22 -3.03
CA LYS A 206 9.15 0.90 -1.87
C LYS A 206 8.34 0.32 -0.72
N ILE A 207 8.03 -0.96 -0.81
CA ILE A 207 7.22 -1.66 0.18
C ILE A 207 8.11 -2.26 1.26
N ALA A 208 7.73 -2.04 2.52
CA ALA A 208 8.39 -2.68 3.64
C ALA A 208 7.67 -3.99 4.01
N VAL A 209 8.47 -5.02 4.29
CA VAL A 209 8.03 -6.34 4.75
C VAL A 209 8.56 -6.54 6.16
N TYR A 210 7.66 -6.88 7.08
CA TYR A 210 8.01 -7.11 8.48
C TYR A 210 7.67 -8.53 8.91
N LYS A 211 8.55 -9.10 9.74
CA LYS A 211 8.40 -10.39 10.41
C LYS A 211 8.70 -10.20 11.90
N PRO A 212 8.18 -11.06 12.79
CA PRO A 212 8.52 -11.00 14.21
C PRO A 212 10.04 -10.94 14.43
N GLY A 213 10.45 -10.05 15.34
CA GLY A 213 11.86 -9.80 15.67
C GLY A 213 12.55 -8.75 14.79
N MET A 214 11.91 -8.21 13.75
CA MET A 214 12.47 -7.14 12.93
C MET A 214 12.33 -5.78 13.61
N GLN A 215 13.37 -5.36 14.32
CA GLN A 215 13.37 -4.11 15.07
C GLN A 215 13.84 -2.90 14.25
N HIS A 216 13.12 -1.78 14.34
CA HIS A 216 13.58 -0.48 13.85
C HIS A 216 13.12 0.66 14.77
N TYR A 217 13.45 1.90 14.43
CA TYR A 217 13.04 3.06 15.21
C TYR A 217 11.68 3.58 14.73
N TYR A 218 10.75 3.72 15.67
CA TYR A 218 9.47 4.38 15.49
C TYR A 218 9.27 5.35 16.66
N GLN A 219 8.96 6.62 16.36
CA GLN A 219 8.82 7.68 17.38
C GLN A 219 9.99 7.72 18.38
N ASN A 220 11.23 7.62 17.87
CA ASN A 220 12.47 7.60 18.66
C ASN A 220 12.62 6.40 19.63
N GLN A 221 11.77 5.37 19.49
CA GLN A 221 11.86 4.14 20.27
C GLN A 221 12.19 2.96 19.35
N LYS A 222 13.08 2.08 19.82
CA LYS A 222 13.37 0.83 19.11
C LYS A 222 12.24 -0.16 19.40
N VAL A 223 11.47 -0.52 18.37
CA VAL A 223 10.32 -1.41 18.48
C VAL A 223 10.37 -2.49 17.40
N ASP A 224 9.71 -3.63 17.66
CA ASP A 224 9.47 -4.61 16.61
C ASP A 224 8.43 -4.04 15.64
N MET A 225 8.79 -3.94 14.35
CA MET A 225 8.01 -3.20 13.37
C MET A 225 6.67 -3.86 13.06
N ILE A 226 6.55 -5.17 13.26
CA ILE A 226 5.26 -5.86 13.13
C ILE A 226 4.25 -5.37 14.19
N ARG A 227 4.73 -4.84 15.33
CA ARG A 227 3.89 -4.23 16.37
C ARG A 227 3.34 -2.86 16.00
N VAL A 228 3.79 -2.29 14.88
CA VAL A 228 3.37 -0.98 14.38
C VAL A 228 2.61 -1.13 13.06
N TYR A 229 3.21 -1.85 12.11
CA TYR A 229 2.74 -1.88 10.72
C TYR A 229 2.16 -3.24 10.28
N GLY A 230 2.09 -4.23 11.17
CA GLY A 230 1.76 -5.59 10.76
C GLY A 230 2.78 -6.14 9.77
N THR A 231 2.37 -6.98 8.83
CA THR A 231 3.31 -7.71 7.95
C THR A 231 3.81 -6.90 6.75
N ARG A 232 3.13 -5.80 6.39
CA ARG A 232 3.41 -4.98 5.21
C ARG A 232 3.14 -3.50 5.47
N TRP A 233 3.94 -2.63 4.86
CA TRP A 233 3.64 -1.20 4.75
C TRP A 233 3.87 -0.72 3.31
N LEU A 234 2.78 -0.25 2.70
CA LEU A 234 2.71 0.26 1.32
C LEU A 234 2.56 1.79 1.41
N PRO A 235 3.65 2.55 1.29
CA PRO A 235 3.62 4.00 1.46
C PRO A 235 2.93 4.69 0.28
N PHE A 236 2.39 5.89 0.50
CA PHE A 236 2.10 6.79 -0.60
C PHE A 236 3.39 7.44 -1.11
N SER A 237 3.50 7.57 -2.43
CA SER A 237 4.68 8.15 -3.06
C SER A 237 4.47 9.56 -3.60
N GLU A 238 3.22 9.93 -3.92
CA GLU A 238 2.90 11.16 -4.65
C GLU A 238 1.45 11.60 -4.39
N GLU A 239 1.25 12.91 -4.31
CA GLU A 239 -0.04 13.60 -4.36
C GLU A 239 -0.50 13.77 -5.82
N ILE A 240 -1.68 13.26 -6.16
CA ILE A 240 -2.21 13.35 -7.52
C ILE A 240 -3.17 14.55 -7.65
N SER A 241 -4.19 14.64 -6.79
CA SER A 241 -5.15 15.74 -6.81
C SER A 241 -5.91 15.87 -5.49
N ASP A 242 -6.37 17.09 -5.18
CA ASP A 242 -7.29 17.40 -4.08
C ASP A 242 -6.82 16.91 -2.69
N CYS A 243 -5.51 16.85 -2.49
CA CYS A 243 -4.88 16.35 -1.28
C CYS A 243 -4.97 17.38 -0.14
N THR A 244 -5.48 16.96 1.01
CA THR A 244 -5.51 17.80 2.23
C THR A 244 -4.21 17.78 3.02
N ASP A 245 -3.32 16.82 2.73
CA ASP A 245 -1.99 16.72 3.29
C ASP A 245 -1.04 16.03 2.29
N GLY A 246 0.27 16.17 2.49
CA GLY A 246 1.29 15.54 1.65
C GLY A 246 1.31 14.02 1.79
N ALA A 247 1.83 13.32 0.79
CA ALA A 247 1.88 11.85 0.71
C ALA A 247 2.82 11.24 1.78
N ARG A 248 3.88 11.96 2.14
CA ARG A 248 4.95 11.45 3.00
C ARG A 248 4.45 11.11 4.39
N GLY A 249 4.72 9.87 4.83
CA GLY A 249 4.36 9.38 6.16
C GLY A 249 3.01 8.69 6.22
N TYR A 250 2.22 8.76 5.14
CA TYR A 250 0.97 8.04 4.99
C TYR A 250 1.13 6.81 4.09
N GLY A 251 0.15 5.91 4.19
CA GLY A 251 0.10 4.69 3.39
C GLY A 251 -0.94 3.71 3.90
N ILE A 252 -0.85 2.48 3.37
CA ILE A 252 -1.67 1.34 3.76
C ILE A 252 -0.75 0.34 4.48
N HIS A 253 -1.16 -0.17 5.64
CA HIS A 253 -0.40 -1.19 6.35
C HIS A 253 -1.30 -2.17 7.11
N GLY A 254 -0.71 -3.25 7.62
CA GLY A 254 -1.41 -4.23 8.45
C GLY A 254 -1.72 -3.71 9.86
N LEU A 255 -2.65 -4.34 10.57
CA LEU A 255 -2.91 -4.05 11.97
C LEU A 255 -1.66 -4.34 12.83
N PRO A 256 -1.48 -3.62 13.96
CA PRO A 256 -0.36 -3.86 14.86
C PRO A 256 -0.48 -5.22 15.57
N TRP A 257 0.65 -5.87 15.82
CA TRP A 257 0.66 -7.13 16.56
C TRP A 257 1.11 -6.92 18.01
N HIS A 258 0.52 -7.64 18.95
CA HIS A 258 0.84 -7.55 20.37
C HIS A 258 1.08 -8.95 20.97
N PRO A 259 1.95 -9.06 21.99
CA PRO A 259 2.16 -10.33 22.69
C PRO A 259 0.86 -10.84 23.32
N ILE A 260 0.65 -12.16 23.26
CA ILE A 260 -0.34 -12.83 24.12
C ILE A 260 0.24 -12.89 25.53
N ASP A 261 -0.55 -12.50 26.54
CA ASP A 261 -0.17 -12.43 27.95
C ASP A 261 0.78 -13.56 28.38
N GLY A 262 2.02 -13.18 28.74
CA GLY A 262 3.05 -14.09 29.25
C GLY A 262 3.80 -14.91 28.20
N THR A 263 3.62 -14.65 26.90
CA THR A 263 4.32 -15.37 25.82
C THR A 263 5.00 -14.41 24.83
N ASP A 264 6.00 -14.91 24.12
CA ASP A 264 6.61 -14.19 22.98
C ASP A 264 5.78 -14.31 21.68
N ASN A 265 4.65 -15.03 21.73
CA ASN A 265 3.78 -15.18 20.57
C ASN A 265 3.01 -13.89 20.35
N LEU A 266 3.08 -13.38 19.12
CA LEU A 266 2.38 -12.18 18.70
C LEU A 266 1.06 -12.53 18.03
N ILE A 267 0.00 -11.80 18.37
CA ILE A 267 -1.30 -11.83 17.70
C ILE A 267 -1.60 -10.49 17.06
N GLU A 268 -2.28 -10.51 15.93
CA GLU A 268 -2.80 -9.29 15.32
C GLU A 268 -3.87 -8.68 16.22
N THR A 269 -3.76 -7.37 16.44
CA THR A 269 -4.63 -6.62 17.36
C THR A 269 -4.99 -5.27 16.76
N GLY A 270 -6.14 -4.74 17.15
CA GLY A 270 -6.63 -3.45 16.69
C GLY A 270 -7.99 -3.57 16.02
N GLU A 271 -8.54 -2.42 15.67
CA GLU A 271 -9.93 -2.32 15.24
C GLU A 271 -10.01 -1.91 13.76
N LEU A 272 -10.91 -2.57 13.04
CA LEU A 272 -11.34 -2.18 11.71
C LEU A 272 -12.74 -1.56 11.79
N GLY A 273 -13.05 -0.69 10.83
CA GLY A 273 -14.33 0.04 10.79
C GLY A 273 -14.37 1.23 11.74
N THR A 274 -13.23 1.63 12.30
CA THR A 274 -13.15 2.68 13.31
C THR A 274 -12.05 3.70 12.99
N TYR A 275 -12.17 4.87 13.62
CA TYR A 275 -11.22 5.97 13.55
C TYR A 275 -10.17 5.82 14.67
N ALA A 276 -9.22 4.89 14.53
CA ALA A 276 -8.30 4.49 15.59
C ALA A 276 -6.80 4.64 15.24
N SER A 277 -6.44 4.91 13.97
CA SER A 277 -5.05 5.03 13.55
C SER A 277 -4.47 6.44 13.75
N ASP A 278 -3.17 6.59 13.53
CA ASP A 278 -2.46 7.87 13.51
C ASP A 278 -2.46 8.52 12.11
N GLY A 279 -3.29 8.04 11.18
CA GLY A 279 -3.48 8.64 9.86
C GLY A 279 -3.40 7.65 8.70
N CYS A 280 -2.66 6.55 8.84
CA CYS A 280 -2.61 5.49 7.82
C CYS A 280 -3.89 4.65 7.76
N ILE A 281 -4.10 4.01 6.62
CA ILE A 281 -5.18 3.04 6.41
C ILE A 281 -4.68 1.67 6.89
N ARG A 282 -5.47 1.00 7.75
CA ARG A 282 -5.13 -0.30 8.34
C ARG A 282 -6.02 -1.41 7.80
N LEU A 283 -5.41 -2.55 7.50
CA LEU A 283 -6.06 -3.80 7.09
C LEU A 283 -5.69 -4.93 8.04
N VAL A 284 -6.54 -5.95 8.16
CA VAL A 284 -6.12 -7.23 8.76
C VAL A 284 -5.08 -7.91 7.88
N LYS A 285 -4.29 -8.81 8.49
CA LYS A 285 -3.19 -9.52 7.84
C LYS A 285 -3.63 -10.20 6.55
N GLU A 286 -4.75 -10.92 6.57
CA GLU A 286 -5.22 -11.69 5.41
C GLU A 286 -5.47 -10.77 4.19
N ASP A 287 -6.18 -9.67 4.41
CA ASP A 287 -6.49 -8.68 3.38
C ASP A 287 -5.23 -7.89 2.95
N MET A 288 -4.33 -7.60 3.88
CA MET A 288 -3.08 -6.90 3.58
C MET A 288 -2.15 -7.76 2.70
N GLU A 289 -1.99 -9.05 3.00
CA GLU A 289 -1.18 -9.97 2.18
C GLU A 289 -1.80 -10.19 0.79
N GLU A 290 -3.13 -10.26 0.73
CA GLU A 290 -3.87 -10.34 -0.53
C GLU A 290 -3.68 -9.12 -1.41
N LEU A 291 -3.95 -7.93 -0.86
CA LEU A 291 -3.79 -6.66 -1.57
C LEU A 291 -2.35 -6.53 -2.05
N PHE A 292 -1.38 -6.75 -1.16
CA PHE A 292 0.04 -6.74 -1.49
C PHE A 292 0.42 -7.73 -2.60
N ALA A 293 -0.16 -8.93 -2.63
CA ALA A 293 0.13 -9.87 -3.71
C ALA A 293 -0.31 -9.33 -5.08
N ILE A 294 -1.39 -8.55 -5.13
CA ILE A 294 -2.03 -8.12 -6.37
C ILE A 294 -1.45 -6.79 -6.88
N VAL A 295 -1.35 -5.77 -6.03
CA VAL A 295 -1.22 -4.38 -6.50
C VAL A 295 0.20 -3.93 -6.82
N ILE A 296 1.22 -4.64 -6.33
CA ILE A 296 2.57 -4.08 -6.18
C ILE A 296 3.39 -4.03 -7.47
N THR A 297 2.90 -4.61 -8.54
CA THR A 297 3.57 -4.63 -9.84
C THR A 297 2.85 -3.80 -10.89
N LYS A 298 1.76 -3.11 -10.53
CA LYS A 298 0.99 -2.25 -11.43
C LYS A 298 0.72 -0.90 -10.77
N PRO A 299 0.57 0.18 -11.56
CA PRO A 299 0.21 1.48 -11.03
C PRO A 299 -1.09 1.38 -10.21
N THR A 300 -1.07 1.94 -9.00
CA THR A 300 -2.21 1.90 -8.09
C THR A 300 -2.50 3.29 -7.57
N THR A 301 -3.74 3.75 -7.77
CA THR A 301 -4.24 5.01 -7.24
C THR A 301 -5.09 4.76 -6.00
N VAL A 302 -4.90 5.58 -4.97
CA VAL A 302 -5.71 5.57 -3.75
C VAL A 302 -6.48 6.89 -3.67
N GLU A 303 -7.79 6.85 -3.85
CA GLU A 303 -8.68 8.00 -3.63
C GLU A 303 -9.29 7.90 -2.24
N ILE A 304 -9.11 8.92 -1.41
CA ILE A 304 -9.65 8.98 -0.06
C ILE A 304 -10.67 10.12 -0.01
N VAL A 305 -11.93 9.78 0.28
CA VAL A 305 -13.04 10.73 0.30
C VAL A 305 -13.77 10.72 1.64
N PRO A 306 -14.38 11.86 2.04
CA PRO A 306 -15.22 11.90 3.22
C PRO A 306 -16.40 10.92 3.15
N GLN A 307 -16.95 10.71 1.95
CA GLN A 307 -18.04 9.79 1.66
C GLN A 307 -17.99 9.37 0.18
N ARG A 308 -18.37 8.13 -0.14
CA ARG A 308 -18.30 7.57 -1.51
C ARG A 308 -19.01 8.42 -2.57
N ALA A 309 -20.14 9.06 -2.23
CA ALA A 309 -20.88 9.90 -3.17
C ALA A 309 -20.09 11.13 -3.69
N LYS A 310 -18.95 11.47 -3.07
CA LYS A 310 -18.06 12.55 -3.51
C LYS A 310 -16.92 12.05 -4.42
N ALA A 311 -16.79 10.74 -4.60
CA ALA A 311 -15.75 10.14 -5.41
C ALA A 311 -16.00 10.40 -6.90
N HIS A 312 -14.92 10.71 -7.62
CA HIS A 312 -14.94 10.77 -9.08
C HIS A 312 -14.22 9.54 -9.61
N LEU A 313 -14.98 8.46 -9.69
CA LEU A 313 -14.46 7.16 -10.10
C LEU A 313 -13.99 7.22 -11.57
N PRO A 314 -12.85 6.60 -11.89
CA PRO A 314 -12.33 6.55 -13.25
C PRO A 314 -13.19 5.62 -14.13
N MET A 315 -13.17 5.89 -15.43
CA MET A 315 -13.87 5.14 -16.49
C MET A 315 -15.40 5.17 -16.41
N GLY A 316 -16.04 5.13 -17.57
CA GLY A 316 -17.50 5.27 -17.69
C GLY A 316 -18.28 3.97 -17.44
N LYS A 317 -17.66 2.80 -17.60
CA LYS A 317 -18.34 1.50 -17.47
C LYS A 317 -17.88 0.78 -16.19
N GLU A 318 -18.81 0.57 -15.27
CA GLU A 318 -18.59 -0.30 -14.12
C GLU A 318 -19.06 -1.71 -14.46
N ARG A 319 -18.20 -2.68 -14.20
CA ARG A 319 -18.52 -4.10 -14.31
C ARG A 319 -18.44 -4.74 -12.93
N ILE A 320 -19.54 -5.37 -12.55
CA ILE A 320 -19.63 -6.21 -11.38
C ILE A 320 -19.82 -7.63 -11.91
N PHE A 321 -18.98 -8.56 -11.48
CA PHE A 321 -19.20 -9.97 -11.75
C PHE A 321 -20.22 -10.44 -10.70
N GLU A 322 -21.45 -10.68 -11.14
CA GLU A 322 -22.43 -11.38 -10.31
C GLU A 322 -22.04 -12.87 -10.29
N ASP A 323 -22.13 -13.51 -9.13
CA ASP A 323 -21.98 -14.96 -9.07
C ASP A 323 -23.15 -15.56 -9.84
N ASP A 324 -22.88 -16.15 -11.01
CA ASP A 324 -23.85 -16.87 -11.83
C ASP A 324 -24.36 -18.04 -10.98
N GLY A 325 -25.39 -17.79 -10.18
CA GLY A 325 -25.83 -18.63 -9.08
C GLY A 325 -25.71 -20.11 -9.38
N HIS A 326 -24.62 -20.72 -8.93
CA HIS A 326 -24.55 -22.15 -8.72
C HIS A 326 -25.32 -22.42 -7.43
N ALA A 327 -26.65 -22.36 -7.57
CA ALA A 327 -27.52 -23.22 -6.80
C ALA A 327 -26.99 -24.65 -6.97
N ALA A 328 -26.17 -25.09 -6.03
CA ALA A 328 -25.83 -26.49 -5.87
C ALA A 328 -27.16 -27.26 -5.75
N ARG A 329 -27.47 -28.03 -6.80
CA ARG A 329 -28.47 -29.08 -6.77
C ARG A 329 -27.87 -30.33 -6.16
#